data_AF-A0A7S0PNI1-F1
#
_entry.id   AF-A0A7S0PNI1-F1
#
_cell.length_a   1.000
_cell.length_b   1.000
_cell.length_c   1.000
_cell.angle_alpha   90.00
_cell.angle_beta   90.00
_cell.angle_gamma   90.00
#
_symmetry.space_group_name_H-M   'P 1'
#
loop_
_entity.id
_entity.type
_entity.pdbx_description
1 polymer ?
#
loop_
_entity_poly.entity_id
_entity_poly.type
_entity_poly.pdbx_seq_one_letter_code
_entity_poly.pdbx_strand_id
1 'polypeptide(L)'
;SKSPRGTGWVTWFFGWYYRGMALDVEGMDCSKVMLDEARKVNPGAKFTLGDVCDLRYETDTFDVVTTVYTLRNFPDLDKGVGEMYRVTKPGGFVVVLDAFPPGNACVRWVLELWL
;
A
#
# COMPACT_ATOMS: atom_id res chain seq x y z
N SER A 1 -7.60 -17.32 -14.14
CA SER A 1 -8.24 -16.26 -13.34
C SER A 1 -7.14 -15.44 -12.66
N LYS A 2 -6.69 -14.34 -13.28
CA LYS A 2 -5.63 -13.48 -12.72
C LYS A 2 -6.30 -12.23 -12.13
N SER A 3 -6.55 -12.26 -10.83
CA SER A 3 -6.95 -11.07 -10.06
C SER A 3 -5.76 -10.09 -10.02
N PRO A 4 -5.94 -8.78 -10.28
CA PRO A 4 -4.88 -7.78 -10.22
C PRO A 4 -4.61 -7.43 -8.74
N ARG A 5 -3.84 -8.28 -8.06
CA ARG A 5 -3.59 -8.21 -6.60
C ARG A 5 -2.44 -7.27 -6.22
N GLY A 6 -2.42 -6.04 -6.73
CA GLY A 6 -1.34 -5.07 -6.45
C GLY A 6 -1.80 -3.62 -6.37
N THR A 7 -0.83 -2.72 -6.16
CA THR A 7 -0.97 -1.26 -5.99
C THR A 7 -1.83 -0.58 -7.08
N GLY A 8 -1.88 -1.18 -8.28
CA GLY A 8 -2.70 -0.69 -9.39
C GLY A 8 -4.21 -0.67 -9.15
N TRP A 9 -4.77 -1.61 -8.38
CA TRP A 9 -6.22 -1.63 -8.13
C TRP A 9 -6.64 -0.56 -7.13
N VAL A 10 -5.83 -0.32 -6.09
CA VAL A 10 -6.08 0.72 -5.08
C VAL A 10 -6.02 2.10 -5.72
N THR A 11 -4.94 2.39 -6.46
CA THR A 11 -4.80 3.66 -7.19
C THR A 11 -5.91 3.87 -8.21
N TRP A 12 -6.32 2.83 -8.95
CA TRP A 12 -7.48 2.89 -9.85
C TRP A 12 -8.79 3.15 -9.09
N PHE A 13 -9.03 2.48 -7.97
CA PHE A 13 -10.27 2.64 -7.19
C PHE A 13 -10.41 4.07 -6.67
N PHE A 14 -9.37 4.61 -6.02
CA PHE A 14 -9.40 6.00 -5.54
C PHE A 14 -9.54 6.98 -6.71
N GLY A 15 -8.77 6.79 -7.78
CA GLY A 15 -8.85 7.59 -8.99
C GLY A 15 -10.13 7.39 -9.80
N TRP A 16 -11.00 6.42 -9.49
CA TRP A 16 -12.31 6.22 -10.12
C TRP A 16 -13.45 6.73 -9.24
N TYR A 17 -13.46 6.33 -7.98
CA TYR A 17 -14.52 6.64 -7.02
C TYR A 17 -14.53 8.13 -6.66
N TYR A 18 -13.36 8.76 -6.58
CA TYR A 18 -13.21 10.17 -6.20
C TYR A 18 -12.86 11.08 -7.38
N ARG A 19 -13.22 10.71 -8.62
CA ARG A 19 -12.91 11.49 -9.84
C ARG A 19 -13.36 12.95 -9.80
N GLY A 20 -14.40 13.27 -9.02
CA GLY A 20 -14.89 14.64 -8.84
C GLY A 20 -14.09 15.49 -7.83
N MET A 21 -13.15 14.90 -7.11
CA MET A 21 -12.38 15.57 -6.05
C MET A 21 -10.96 15.97 -6.47
N ALA A 22 -10.59 15.76 -7.75
CA ALA A 22 -9.27 16.10 -8.29
C ALA A 22 -8.09 15.61 -7.41
N LEU A 23 -8.16 14.36 -6.95
CA LEU A 23 -7.08 13.75 -6.15
C LEU A 23 -5.83 13.52 -7.02
N ASP A 24 -4.67 13.90 -6.49
CA ASP A 24 -3.38 13.47 -7.01
C ASP A 24 -2.99 12.15 -6.31
N VAL A 25 -2.83 11.08 -7.09
CA VAL A 25 -2.63 9.72 -6.58
C VAL A 25 -1.35 9.13 -7.18
N GLU A 26 -0.42 8.79 -6.30
CA GLU A 26 0.83 8.11 -6.63
C GLU A 26 0.87 6.73 -5.97
N GLY A 27 1.38 5.72 -6.67
CA GLY A 27 1.66 4.39 -6.14
C GLY A 27 3.16 4.11 -6.09
N MET A 28 3.61 3.39 -5.08
CA MET A 28 4.98 2.92 -4.95
C MET A 28 5.02 1.41 -4.69
N ASP A 29 6.02 0.73 -5.24
CA ASP A 29 6.28 -0.69 -4.99
C ASP A 29 7.79 -0.95 -5.16
N CYS A 30 8.35 -1.92 -4.43
CA CYS A 30 9.74 -2.33 -4.59
C CYS A 30 9.94 -3.26 -5.81
N SER A 31 8.84 -3.80 -6.35
CA SER A 31 8.82 -4.68 -7.51
C SER A 31 8.49 -3.92 -8.79
N LYS A 32 9.48 -3.80 -9.67
CA LYS A 32 9.28 -3.26 -11.01
C LYS A 32 8.17 -4.01 -11.77
N VAL A 33 8.08 -5.33 -11.59
CA VAL A 33 7.06 -6.16 -12.23
C VAL A 33 5.65 -5.73 -11.81
N MET A 34 5.45 -5.43 -10.53
CA MET A 34 4.14 -4.97 -10.03
C MET A 34 3.78 -3.59 -10.55
N LEU A 35 4.76 -2.68 -10.67
CA LEU A 35 4.53 -1.36 -11.27
C LEU A 35 4.16 -1.45 -12.75
N ASP A 36 4.80 -2.35 -13.49
CA ASP A 36 4.50 -2.57 -14.91
C ASP A 36 3.07 -3.12 -15.10
N GLU A 37 2.58 -3.98 -14.19
CA GLU A 37 1.18 -4.40 -14.17
C GLU A 37 0.23 -3.27 -13.75
N ALA A 38 0.61 -2.47 -12.75
CA ALA A 38 -0.20 -1.34 -12.27
C ALA A 38 -0.43 -0.28 -13.36
N ARG A 39 0.60 0.03 -14.16
CA ARG A 39 0.51 0.94 -15.31
C ARG A 39 -0.45 0.45 -16.40
N LYS A 40 -0.62 -0.86 -16.57
CA LYS A 40 -1.62 -1.40 -17.52
C LYS A 40 -3.05 -1.15 -17.04
N VAL A 41 -3.26 -1.17 -15.72
CA VAL A 41 -4.58 -0.95 -15.08
C VAL A 41 -4.92 0.53 -14.98
N ASN A 42 -3.93 1.37 -14.64
CA ASN A 42 -4.12 2.80 -14.50
C ASN A 42 -2.98 3.60 -15.19
N PRO A 43 -3.00 3.73 -16.53
CA PRO A 43 -1.91 4.34 -17.29
C PRO A 43 -1.64 5.81 -16.96
N GLY A 44 -2.64 6.52 -16.41
CA GLY A 44 -2.54 7.93 -16.04
C GLY A 44 -2.03 8.19 -14.63
N ALA A 45 -1.83 7.15 -13.81
CA ALA A 45 -1.32 7.31 -12.45
C ALA A 45 0.22 7.33 -12.42
N LYS A 46 0.75 8.03 -11.41
CA LYS A 46 2.19 8.07 -11.14
C LYS A 46 2.60 6.83 -10.36
N PHE A 47 3.64 6.15 -10.83
CA PHE A 47 4.14 4.92 -10.22
C PHE A 47 5.65 4.96 -10.04
N THR A 48 6.11 4.85 -8.80
CA THR A 48 7.53 5.00 -8.40
C THR A 48 8.08 3.69 -7.86
N LEU A 49 9.30 3.33 -8.29
CA LEU A 49 10.03 2.20 -7.72
C LEU A 49 10.73 2.66 -6.45
N GLY A 50 10.46 2.01 -5.32
CA GLY A 50 11.00 2.43 -4.03
C GLY A 50 10.80 1.40 -2.92
N ASP A 51 11.52 1.59 -1.82
CA ASP A 51 11.40 0.81 -0.60
C ASP A 51 10.60 1.61 0.43
N VAL A 52 9.60 0.98 1.05
CA VAL A 52 8.79 1.61 2.10
C VAL A 52 9.59 1.91 3.35
N CYS A 53 10.72 1.23 3.55
CA CYS A 53 11.64 1.49 4.66
C CYS A 53 12.64 2.63 4.37
N ASP A 54 12.60 3.22 3.18
CA ASP A 54 13.44 4.35 2.74
C ASP A 54 12.68 5.20 1.71
N LEU A 55 11.62 5.88 2.18
CA LEU A 55 10.75 6.68 1.32
C LEU A 55 11.46 7.97 0.91
N ARG A 56 11.79 8.08 -0.37
CA ARG A 56 12.47 9.26 -0.94
C ARG A 56 11.51 10.44 -1.19
N TYR A 57 10.67 10.72 -0.21
CA TYR A 57 9.79 11.87 -0.15
C TYR A 57 10.15 12.73 1.06
N GLU A 58 9.88 14.02 0.97
CA GLU A 58 10.06 14.93 2.09
C GLU A 58 9.07 14.61 3.22
N THR A 59 9.40 15.04 4.43
CA THR A 59 8.48 14.98 5.57
C THR A 59 7.22 15.80 5.25
N ASP A 60 6.05 15.36 5.72
CA ASP A 60 4.78 16.07 5.53
C ASP A 60 4.38 16.29 4.04
N THR A 61 4.60 15.31 3.18
CA THR A 61 4.30 15.41 1.73
C THR A 61 2.86 15.06 1.40
N PHE A 62 2.29 14.02 2.02
CA PHE A 62 1.01 13.43 1.63
C PHE A 62 -0.09 13.70 2.65
N ASP A 63 -1.29 14.01 2.18
CA ASP A 63 -2.48 14.15 3.04
C ASP A 63 -2.97 12.78 3.55
N VAL A 64 -2.82 11.73 2.74
CA VAL A 64 -3.14 10.34 3.10
C VAL A 64 -2.07 9.40 2.54
N VAL A 65 -1.55 8.52 3.40
CA VAL A 65 -0.67 7.42 3.02
C VAL A 65 -1.37 6.12 3.33
N THR A 66 -1.43 5.20 2.37
CA THR A 66 -2.14 3.93 2.56
C THR A 66 -1.34 2.74 2.08
N THR A 67 -1.57 1.61 2.75
CA THR A 67 -1.05 0.32 2.34
C THR A 67 -2.10 -0.77 2.52
N VAL A 68 -2.13 -1.74 1.61
CA VAL A 68 -3.19 -2.75 1.52
C VAL A 68 -2.59 -4.14 1.30
N TYR A 69 -2.66 -4.99 2.33
CA TYR A 69 -2.17 -6.37 2.38
C TYR A 69 -0.67 -6.54 2.10
N THR A 70 0.15 -5.59 2.58
CA THR A 70 1.60 -5.59 2.31
C THR A 70 2.49 -5.55 3.56
N LEU A 71 1.96 -5.33 4.78
CA LEU A 71 2.82 -5.17 5.97
C LEU A 71 3.69 -6.40 6.21
N ARG A 72 3.17 -7.60 5.93
CA ARG A 72 3.93 -8.86 5.99
C ARG A 72 5.14 -8.93 5.05
N ASN A 73 5.23 -8.04 4.07
CA ASN A 73 6.33 -7.94 3.12
C ASN A 73 7.32 -6.83 3.50
N PHE A 74 7.06 -6.06 4.56
CA PHE A 74 7.98 -5.00 4.99
C PHE A 74 9.21 -5.66 5.61
N PRO A 75 10.43 -5.34 5.12
CA PRO A 75 11.66 -5.88 5.71
C PRO A 75 11.82 -5.48 7.18
N ASP A 76 11.37 -4.27 7.51
CA ASP A 76 11.34 -3.71 8.86
C ASP A 76 10.00 -2.98 9.03
N LEU A 77 9.12 -3.53 9.87
CA LEU A 77 7.77 -3.00 10.05
C LEU A 77 7.78 -1.63 10.74
N ASP A 78 8.59 -1.49 11.79
CA ASP A 78 8.66 -0.25 12.58
C ASP A 78 9.24 0.88 11.73
N LYS A 79 10.30 0.58 10.98
CA LYS A 79 10.89 1.55 10.05
C LYS A 79 9.94 1.91 8.91
N GLY A 80 9.28 0.93 8.30
CA GLY A 80 8.34 1.17 7.21
C GLY A 80 7.13 2.00 7.65
N VAL A 81 6.53 1.68 8.80
CA VAL A 81 5.42 2.48 9.37
C VAL A 81 5.91 3.87 9.80
N GLY A 82 7.13 3.97 10.35
CA GLY A 82 7.76 5.25 10.69
C GLY A 82 7.95 6.15 9.47
N GLU A 83 8.39 5.60 8.34
CA GLU A 83 8.51 6.34 7.08
C GLU A 83 7.14 6.76 6.53
N MET A 84 6.14 5.86 6.56
CA MET A 84 4.76 6.21 6.19
C MET A 84 4.23 7.38 7.02
N TYR A 85 4.47 7.37 8.34
CA TYR A 85 4.12 8.46 9.24
C TYR A 85 4.88 9.74 8.89
N ARG A 86 6.21 9.67 8.71
CA ARG A 86 7.05 10.84 8.41
C ARG A 86 6.59 11.58 7.16
N VAL A 87 6.25 10.87 6.10
CA VAL A 87 5.82 11.52 4.84
C VAL A 87 4.37 11.98 4.87
N THR A 88 3.60 11.65 5.92
CA THR A 88 2.21 12.09 6.10
C THR A 88 2.19 13.45 6.79
N LYS A 89 1.43 14.41 6.25
CA LYS A 89 1.25 15.74 6.83
C LYS A 89 0.67 15.69 8.25
N PRO A 90 0.92 16.71 9.10
CA PRO A 90 0.22 16.85 10.36
C PRO A 90 -1.29 17.00 10.10
N GLY A 91 -2.10 16.17 10.77
CA GLY A 91 -3.55 16.09 10.53
C GLY A 91 -3.96 15.24 9.33
N GLY A 92 -2.99 14.67 8.59
CA GLY A 92 -3.23 13.65 7.58
C GLY A 92 -3.45 12.26 8.18
N PHE A 93 -3.68 11.27 7.31
CA PHE A 93 -4.01 9.91 7.72
C PHE A 93 -3.04 8.86 7.18
N VAL A 94 -2.59 7.97 8.07
CA VAL A 94 -2.00 6.69 7.67
C VAL A 94 -3.10 5.63 7.77
N VAL A 95 -3.42 4.98 6.66
CA VAL A 95 -4.47 3.94 6.59
C VAL A 95 -3.86 2.60 6.20
N VAL A 96 -3.92 1.65 7.12
CA VAL A 96 -3.41 0.29 6.93
C VAL A 96 -4.59 -0.68 6.85
N LEU A 97 -4.66 -1.44 5.76
CA LEU A 97 -5.52 -2.61 5.66
C LEU A 97 -4.65 -3.85 5.55
N ASP A 98 -4.68 -4.72 6.56
CA ASP A 98 -3.97 -6.00 6.50
C ASP A 98 -4.74 -7.13 7.19
N ALA A 99 -4.32 -8.37 6.93
CA ALA A 99 -4.85 -9.57 7.57
C ALA A 99 -3.91 -10.00 8.70
N PHE A 100 -4.43 -9.98 9.92
CA PHE A 100 -3.70 -10.50 11.09
C PHE A 100 -4.15 -11.93 11.37
N PRO A 101 -3.24 -12.81 11.84
CA PRO A 101 -3.62 -14.14 12.30
C PRO A 101 -4.68 -14.01 13.41
N PRO A 102 -5.67 -14.91 13.44
CA PRO A 102 -6.73 -14.84 14.44
C PRO A 102 -6.14 -14.99 15.84
N GLY A 103 -6.60 -14.15 16.78
CA GLY A 103 -6.15 -14.20 18.17
C GLY A 103 -6.52 -15.48 18.92
N ASN A 104 -7.44 -16.29 18.38
CA ASN A 104 -7.79 -17.60 18.93
C ASN A 104 -6.78 -18.66 18.48
N ALA A 105 -6.05 -19.23 19.46
CA ALA A 105 -5.01 -20.22 19.24
C ALA A 105 -5.49 -21.47 18.48
N CYS A 106 -6.72 -21.94 18.70
CA CYS A 106 -7.26 -23.10 17.99
C CYS A 106 -7.54 -22.79 16.52
N VAL A 107 -8.08 -21.60 16.22
CA VAL A 107 -8.33 -21.17 14.83
C VAL A 107 -7.01 -20.96 14.10
N ARG A 108 -6.02 -20.36 14.78
CA ARG A 108 -4.67 -20.20 14.24
C ARG A 108 -4.03 -21.54 13.91
N TRP A 109 -4.10 -22.51 14.83
CA TRP A 109 -3.54 -23.85 14.61
C TRP A 109 -4.20 -24.59 13.43
N VAL A 110 -5.52 -24.47 13.26
CA VAL A 110 -6.24 -25.04 12.11
C VAL A 110 -5.80 -24.39 10.79
N LEU A 111 -5.61 -23.07 10.77
CA LEU A 111 -5.15 -22.35 9.57
C LEU A 111 -3.70 -22.68 9.23
N GLU A 112 -2.83 -22.86 10.22
CA GLU A 112 -1.42 -23.26 10.04
C GLU A 112 -1.28 -24.67 9.44
N LEU A 113 -2.26 -25.56 9.63
CA LEU A 113 -2.29 -26.88 9.00
C LEU A 113 -2.85 -26.89 7.57
N TRP A 114 -3.55 -25.82 7.18
CA TRP A 114 -4.24 -25.71 5.89
C TRP A 114 -3.43 -24.93 4.84
N LEU A 115 -2.49 -24.09 5.28
CA LEU A 115 -1.50 -23.38 4.46
C LEU A 115 -0.23 -24.22 4.27
#